data_AF-A0A6I4XJ95-F1
#
_entry.id   AF-A0A6I4XJ95-F1
#
_cell.length_a   1.000
_cell.length_b   1.000
_cell.length_c   1.000
_cell.angle_alpha   90.00
_cell.angle_beta   90.00
_cell.angle_gamma   90.00
#
_symmetry.space_group_name_H-M   'P 1'
#
loop_
_entity.id
_entity.type
_entity.pdbx_description
1 polymer ?
#
loop_
_entity_poly.entity_id
_entity_poly.type
_entity_poly.pdbx_seq_one_letter_code
_entity_poly.pdbx_strand_id
1 'polypeptide(L)'
;DAGREGELVARWILEYVRFNKPVKRLWISSQTDKAIKDGFKKIRPAKDYDNLYYSALARAKADWLVGLNVTRALTVKYQDNLSAGRVQTPTLAMVRQQEKTIEQFKPQTYFTISLTVESEKAKMTQKNPYALKERQEAEQLVKELSKQKGLVTDI
;
A
#
# COMPACT_ATOMS: atom_id res chain seq x y z
N ASP A 1 -8.16 18.33 -14.70
CA ASP A 1 -8.54 16.96 -14.32
C ASP A 1 -9.75 16.92 -13.41
N ALA A 2 -10.58 15.88 -13.59
CA ALA A 2 -11.73 15.56 -12.75
C ALA A 2 -11.28 14.89 -11.44
N GLY A 3 -10.78 15.67 -10.49
CA GLY A 3 -10.32 15.17 -9.21
C GLY A 3 -10.01 16.30 -8.23
N ARG A 4 -9.73 15.90 -6.99
CA ARG A 4 -9.47 16.82 -5.86
C ARG A 4 -8.36 17.83 -6.15
N GLU A 5 -7.22 17.37 -6.66
CA GLU A 5 -6.08 18.26 -7.00
C GLU A 5 -6.42 19.21 -8.16
N GLY A 6 -7.20 18.73 -9.13
CA GLY A 6 -7.67 19.54 -10.24
C GLY A 6 -8.57 20.71 -9.81
N GLU A 7 -9.36 20.53 -8.74
CA GLU A 7 -10.12 21.63 -8.13
C GLU A 7 -9.19 22.64 -7.45
N LEU A 8 -8.23 22.17 -6.65
CA LEU A 8 -7.31 23.03 -5.90
C LEU A 8 -6.53 23.97 -6.82
N VAL A 9 -5.89 23.42 -7.85
CA VAL A 9 -5.04 24.18 -8.78
C VAL A 9 -5.85 25.26 -9.47
N ALA A 10 -7.00 24.91 -10.05
CA ALA A 10 -7.84 25.87 -10.76
C ALA A 10 -8.35 26.98 -9.83
N ARG A 11 -8.79 26.63 -8.62
CA ARG A 11 -9.29 27.60 -7.63
C ARG A 11 -8.21 28.53 -7.13
N TRP A 12 -7.00 28.05 -6.87
CA TRP A 12 -5.86 28.90 -6.50
C TRP A 12 -5.47 29.89 -7.58
N ILE A 13 -5.50 29.49 -8.86
CA ILE A 13 -5.26 30.42 -9.97
C ILE A 13 -6.32 31.52 -9.98
N LEU A 14 -7.61 31.15 -9.88
CA LEU A 14 -8.71 32.11 -9.85
C LEU A 14 -8.63 33.06 -8.64
N GLU A 15 -8.26 32.55 -7.47
CA GLU A 15 -8.05 33.34 -6.25
C GLU A 15 -6.87 34.29 -6.40
N TYR A 16 -5.74 33.81 -6.93
CA TYR A 16 -4.52 34.60 -7.15
C TYR A 16 -4.76 35.79 -8.07
N VAL A 17 -5.49 35.58 -9.18
CA VAL A 17 -5.86 36.65 -10.11
C VAL A 17 -7.07 37.47 -9.67
N ARG A 18 -7.60 37.22 -8.46
CA ARG A 18 -8.76 37.90 -7.87
C ARG A 18 -10.00 37.86 -8.77
N PHE A 19 -10.23 36.71 -9.42
CA PHE A 19 -11.37 36.51 -10.30
C PHE A 19 -12.69 36.59 -9.53
N ASN A 20 -13.62 37.42 -9.97
CA ASN A 20 -14.87 37.72 -9.26
C ASN A 20 -16.16 37.44 -10.08
N LYS A 21 -16.04 36.72 -11.19
CA LYS A 21 -17.19 36.36 -12.05
C LYS A 21 -17.67 34.93 -11.77
N PRO A 22 -18.88 34.55 -12.21
CA PRO A 22 -19.39 33.19 -12.04
C PRO A 22 -18.44 32.14 -12.65
N VAL A 23 -18.15 31.08 -11.88
CA VAL A 23 -17.28 29.98 -12.31
C VAL A 23 -18.11 28.74 -12.58
N LYS A 24 -17.87 28.10 -13.73
CA LYS A 24 -18.40 26.79 -14.06
C LYS A 24 -17.27 25.78 -14.21
N ARG A 25 -17.56 24.51 -13.94
CA ARG A 25 -16.59 23.43 -13.94
C ARG A 25 -16.89 22.43 -15.04
N LEU A 26 -15.93 22.27 -15.95
CA LEU A 26 -15.87 21.16 -16.89
C LEU A 26 -15.31 19.93 -16.19
N TRP A 27 -16.12 18.88 -16.07
CA TRP A 27 -15.76 17.65 -15.36
C TRP A 27 -15.68 16.47 -16.33
N ILE A 28 -14.48 16.20 -16.84
CA ILE A 28 -14.20 15.13 -17.81
C ILE A 28 -12.99 14.28 -17.37
N SER A 29 -13.05 12.98 -17.64
CA SER A 29 -11.97 12.01 -17.41
C SER A 29 -11.31 11.52 -18.71
N SER A 30 -11.80 11.96 -19.86
CA SER A 30 -11.30 11.64 -21.19
C SER A 30 -11.09 12.92 -22.00
N GLN A 31 -10.04 12.94 -22.82
CA GLN A 31 -9.66 14.07 -23.67
C GLN A 31 -10.10 13.91 -25.13
N THR A 32 -11.00 12.96 -25.41
CA THR A 32 -11.55 12.77 -26.77
C THR A 32 -12.53 13.90 -27.13
N ASP A 33 -12.63 14.22 -28.43
CA ASP A 33 -13.55 15.26 -28.93
C ASP A 33 -14.99 15.06 -28.46
N LYS A 34 -15.46 13.81 -28.48
CA LYS A 34 -16.79 13.44 -28.02
C LYS A 34 -16.96 13.76 -26.52
N ALA A 35 -16.01 13.34 -25.68
CA ALA A 35 -16.05 13.58 -24.24
C ALA A 35 -16.00 15.08 -23.89
N ILE A 36 -15.20 15.86 -24.60
CA ILE A 36 -15.13 17.31 -24.42
C ILE A 36 -16.46 17.96 -24.80
N LYS A 37 -17.00 17.67 -25.99
CA LYS A 37 -18.29 18.22 -26.46
C LYS A 37 -19.43 17.87 -25.50
N ASP A 38 -19.50 16.62 -25.05
CA ASP A 38 -20.52 16.19 -24.10
C ASP A 38 -20.32 16.78 -22.70
N GLY A 39 -19.07 16.95 -22.27
CA GLY A 39 -18.71 17.62 -21.02
C GLY A 39 -19.15 19.08 -20.97
N PHE A 40 -18.95 19.83 -22.05
CA PHE A 40 -19.39 21.23 -22.14
C PHE A 40 -20.92 21.36 -22.14
N LYS A 41 -21.64 20.41 -22.77
CA LYS A 41 -23.12 20.37 -22.69
C LYS A 41 -23.62 20.12 -21.26
N LYS A 42 -22.83 19.47 -20.41
CA LYS A 42 -23.18 19.09 -19.03
C LYS A 42 -22.36 19.86 -17.99
N ILE A 43 -21.88 21.05 -18.33
CA ILE A 43 -21.05 21.87 -17.44
C ILE A 43 -21.81 22.24 -16.17
N ARG A 44 -21.16 22.14 -15.02
CA ARG A 44 -21.79 22.36 -13.71
C ARG A 44 -21.31 23.65 -13.05
N PRO A 45 -22.10 24.25 -12.15
CA PRO A 45 -21.61 25.32 -11.28
C PRO A 45 -20.39 24.84 -10.48
N ALA A 46 -19.40 25.70 -10.28
CA ALA A 46 -18.21 25.32 -9.50
C ALA A 46 -18.54 24.98 -8.04
N LYS A 47 -19.62 25.58 -7.49
CA LYS A 47 -20.13 25.36 -6.12
C LYS A 47 -20.40 23.88 -5.81
N ASP A 48 -20.81 23.10 -6.81
CA ASP A 48 -21.06 21.66 -6.67
C ASP A 48 -19.80 20.88 -6.24
N TYR A 49 -18.61 21.47 -6.44
CA TYR A 49 -17.31 20.89 -6.16
C TYR A 49 -16.59 21.55 -4.98
N ASP A 50 -17.25 22.43 -4.22
CA ASP A 50 -16.61 23.14 -3.10
C ASP A 50 -16.07 22.17 -2.04
N ASN A 51 -16.79 21.09 -1.72
CA ASN A 51 -16.30 20.07 -0.79
C ASN A 51 -15.00 19.39 -1.27
N LEU A 52 -14.85 19.18 -2.58
CA LEU A 52 -13.62 18.63 -3.15
C LEU A 52 -12.49 19.63 -3.04
N TYR A 53 -12.74 20.90 -3.34
CA TYR A 53 -11.76 21.97 -3.15
C TYR A 53 -11.32 22.08 -1.68
N TYR A 54 -12.25 22.13 -0.73
CA TYR A 54 -11.92 22.24 0.69
C TYR A 54 -11.16 21.02 1.21
N SER A 55 -11.51 19.81 0.74
CA SER A 55 -10.73 18.60 1.03
C SER A 55 -9.28 18.72 0.54
N ALA A 56 -9.09 19.22 -0.68
CA ALA A 56 -7.77 19.43 -1.27
C ALA A 56 -6.95 20.44 -0.48
N LEU A 57 -7.58 21.57 -0.14
CA LEU A 57 -6.99 22.66 0.60
C LEU A 57 -6.58 22.22 2.01
N ALA A 58 -7.45 21.49 2.71
CA ALA A 58 -7.16 20.94 4.02
C ALA A 58 -5.96 20.00 3.98
N ARG A 59 -5.90 19.11 2.97
CA ARG A 59 -4.75 18.22 2.76
C ARG A 59 -3.46 19.01 2.52
N ALA A 60 -3.47 19.97 1.60
CA ALA A 60 -2.29 20.78 1.28
C ALA A 60 -1.77 21.54 2.51
N LYS A 61 -2.68 22.14 3.29
CA LYS A 61 -2.33 22.83 4.54
C LYS A 61 -1.78 21.88 5.59
N ALA A 62 -2.40 20.72 5.79
CA ALA A 62 -1.94 19.73 6.76
C ALA A 62 -0.55 19.17 6.41
N ASP A 63 -0.34 18.82 5.13
CA ASP A 63 0.95 18.33 4.65
C ASP A 63 2.05 19.38 4.82
N TRP A 64 1.75 20.66 4.53
CA TRP A 64 2.69 21.77 4.74
C TRP A 64 2.99 22.03 6.23
N LEU A 65 1.95 22.07 7.08
CA LEU A 65 2.12 22.30 8.51
C LEU A 65 2.97 21.22 9.17
N VAL A 66 2.70 19.93 8.91
CA VAL A 66 3.49 18.84 9.47
C VAL A 66 4.88 18.83 8.83
N GLY A 67 4.96 18.91 7.51
CA GLY A 67 6.22 18.83 6.78
C GLY A 67 7.21 19.93 7.18
N LEU A 68 6.77 21.19 7.20
CA LEU A 68 7.63 22.32 7.54
C LEU A 68 8.08 22.30 9.00
N ASN A 69 7.13 22.14 9.94
CA ASN A 69 7.45 22.25 11.37
C ASN A 69 8.32 21.09 11.85
N VAL A 70 7.97 19.85 11.47
CA VAL A 70 8.72 18.67 11.94
C VAL A 70 10.10 18.61 11.27
N THR A 71 10.20 18.89 9.97
CA THR A 71 11.51 18.96 9.29
C THR A 71 12.42 19.99 9.96
N ARG A 72 11.94 21.21 10.21
CA ARG A 72 12.74 22.23 10.89
C ARG A 72 13.14 21.82 12.31
N ALA A 73 12.22 21.24 13.07
CA ALA A 73 12.51 20.78 14.42
C ALA A 73 13.60 19.69 14.45
N LEU A 74 13.53 18.73 13.53
CA LEU A 74 14.56 17.69 13.39
C LEU A 74 15.89 18.28 12.94
N THR A 75 15.87 19.17 11.95
CA THR A 75 17.09 19.78 11.43
C THR A 75 17.85 20.58 12.47
N VAL A 76 17.15 21.38 13.27
CA VAL A 76 17.80 22.15 14.35
C VAL A 76 18.29 21.22 15.46
N LYS A 77 17.49 20.22 15.84
CA LYS A 77 17.84 19.31 16.94
C LYS A 77 19.06 18.45 16.64
N TYR A 78 19.16 17.94 15.41
CA TYR A 78 20.22 17.01 15.01
C TYR A 78 21.33 17.68 14.19
N GLN A 79 21.20 18.98 13.91
CA GLN A 79 22.12 19.76 13.07
C GLN A 79 22.36 19.10 11.69
N ASP A 80 21.30 18.51 11.13
CA ASP A 80 21.36 17.74 9.87
C ASP A 80 20.06 17.92 9.05
N ASN A 81 20.11 17.71 7.75
CA ASN A 81 18.97 17.89 6.85
C ASN A 81 17.99 16.71 6.90
N LEU A 82 17.26 16.60 8.01
CA LEU A 82 16.27 15.54 8.23
C LEU A 82 14.86 15.97 7.83
N SER A 83 14.39 15.46 6.70
CA SER A 83 13.02 15.68 6.26
C SER A 83 12.02 14.79 7.01
N ALA A 84 10.86 15.36 7.33
CA ALA A 84 9.73 14.64 7.90
C ALA A 84 8.42 15.10 7.26
N GLY A 85 7.41 14.23 7.29
CA GLY A 85 6.12 14.55 6.69
C GLY A 85 5.09 13.49 6.98
N ARG A 86 3.82 13.90 6.93
CA ARG A 86 2.67 13.07 7.32
C ARG A 86 2.59 11.74 6.58
N VAL A 87 3.10 11.65 5.34
CA VAL A 87 3.12 10.40 4.54
C VAL A 87 4.50 9.75 4.54
N GLN A 88 5.56 10.51 4.27
CA GLN A 88 6.91 9.93 4.15
C GLN A 88 7.41 9.28 5.45
N THR A 89 7.15 9.90 6.61
CA THR A 89 7.64 9.42 7.90
C THR A 89 6.98 8.10 8.33
N PRO A 90 5.64 7.91 8.29
CA PRO A 90 5.07 6.61 8.60
C PRO A 90 5.44 5.53 7.57
N THR A 91 5.61 5.87 6.30
CA THR A 91 6.11 4.91 5.30
C THR A 91 7.52 4.43 5.65
N LEU A 92 8.42 5.34 6.04
CA LEU A 92 9.76 4.98 6.51
C LEU A 92 9.69 4.11 7.78
N ALA A 93 8.77 4.41 8.70
CA ALA A 93 8.57 3.61 9.91
C ALA A 93 8.15 2.17 9.58
N MET A 94 7.29 1.97 8.57
CA MET A 94 6.92 0.62 8.09
C MET A 94 8.13 -0.15 7.55
N VAL A 95 8.97 0.51 6.75
CA VAL A 95 10.21 -0.11 6.24
C VAL A 95 11.14 -0.49 7.39
N ARG A 96 11.36 0.41 8.37
CA ARG A 96 12.20 0.11 9.53
C ARG A 96 11.63 -1.03 10.37
N GLN A 97 10.31 -1.12 10.50
CA GLN A 97 9.68 -2.24 11.23
C GLN A 97 9.90 -3.58 10.53
N GLN A 98 9.80 -3.61 9.21
CA GLN A 98 10.10 -4.80 8.42
C GLN A 98 11.57 -5.20 8.54
N GLU A 99 12.48 -4.22 8.46
CA GLU A 99 13.91 -4.43 8.64
C GLU A 99 14.23 -5.02 10.03
N LYS A 100 13.65 -4.48 11.11
CA LYS A 100 13.79 -5.06 12.46
C LYS A 100 13.33 -6.51 12.54
N THR A 101 12.24 -6.84 11.84
CA THR A 101 11.73 -8.21 11.80
C THR A 101 12.73 -9.15 11.12
N ILE A 102 13.41 -8.68 10.07
CA ILE A 102 14.46 -9.41 9.37
C ILE A 102 15.73 -9.53 10.24
N GLU A 103 16.17 -8.44 10.88
CA GLU A 103 17.32 -8.43 11.80
C GLU A 103 17.15 -9.43 12.95
N GLN A 104 15.93 -9.57 13.45
CA GLN A 104 15.59 -10.47 14.55
C GLN A 104 15.22 -11.89 14.09
N PHE A 105 15.15 -12.13 12.78
CA PHE A 105 14.81 -13.44 12.24
C PHE A 105 15.93 -14.43 12.56
N LYS A 106 15.61 -15.41 13.39
CA LYS A 106 16.49 -16.56 13.67
C LYS A 106 16.00 -17.74 12.85
N PRO A 107 16.73 -18.18 11.80
CA PRO A 107 16.32 -19.35 11.03
C PRO A 107 16.25 -20.56 11.96
N GLN A 108 15.15 -21.30 11.87
CA GLN A 108 14.96 -22.56 12.58
C GLN A 108 14.92 -23.70 11.59
N THR A 109 15.68 -24.75 11.86
CA THR A 109 15.59 -25.99 11.10
C THR A 109 14.26 -26.67 11.43
N TYR A 110 13.56 -27.09 10.38
CA TYR A 110 12.41 -27.96 10.48
C TYR A 110 12.44 -28.92 9.30
N PHE A 111 11.75 -30.04 9.47
CA PHE A 111 11.73 -31.14 8.51
C PHE A 111 10.33 -31.29 7.94
N THR A 112 10.28 -31.68 6.66
CA THR A 112 9.03 -32.04 6.00
C THR A 112 9.15 -33.44 5.45
N ILE A 113 8.04 -34.16 5.40
CA ILE A 113 8.00 -35.50 4.84
C ILE A 113 7.49 -35.40 3.41
N SER A 114 8.23 -36.00 2.49
CA SER A 114 7.81 -36.18 1.11
C SER A 114 7.61 -37.67 0.82
N LEU A 115 6.61 -37.96 0.01
CA LEU A 115 6.32 -39.27 -0.53
C LEU A 115 6.74 -39.27 -1.99
N THR A 116 7.46 -40.30 -2.43
CA THR A 116 7.78 -40.53 -3.85
C THR A 116 7.19 -41.87 -4.24
N VAL A 117 6.33 -41.90 -5.26
CA VAL A 117 5.74 -43.11 -5.82
C VAL A 117 5.98 -43.07 -7.32
N GLU A 118 6.77 -44.01 -7.83
CA GLU A 118 7.21 -44.03 -9.23
C GLU A 118 7.83 -42.68 -9.66
N SER A 119 7.21 -41.96 -10.61
CA SER A 119 7.63 -40.64 -11.07
C SER A 119 7.04 -39.48 -10.28
N GLU A 120 6.10 -39.74 -9.39
CA GLU A 120 5.32 -38.71 -8.69
C GLU A 120 5.89 -38.38 -7.31
N LYS A 121 5.79 -37.09 -6.93
CA LYS A 121 6.21 -36.59 -5.61
C LYS A 121 5.08 -35.86 -4.93
N ALA A 122 4.77 -36.25 -3.70
CA ALA A 122 3.82 -35.57 -2.83
C ALA A 122 4.52 -35.06 -1.56
N LYS A 123 4.01 -33.96 -0.98
CA LYS A 123 4.44 -33.47 0.35
C LYS A 123 3.33 -33.78 1.35
N MET A 124 3.71 -34.27 2.52
CA MET A 124 2.76 -34.57 3.59
C MET A 124 2.11 -33.28 4.09
N THR A 125 0.78 -33.21 4.02
CA THR A 125 0.02 -32.07 4.56
C THR A 125 -0.04 -32.19 6.09
N GLN A 126 0.52 -31.19 6.78
CA GLN A 126 0.47 -31.10 8.24
C GLN A 126 -0.36 -29.86 8.62
N LYS A 127 -1.11 -29.94 9.74
CA LYS A 127 -1.79 -28.76 10.30
C LYS A 127 -0.80 -27.64 10.66
N ASN A 128 0.40 -28.02 11.09
CA ASN A 128 1.52 -27.12 11.29
C ASN A 128 2.71 -27.61 10.44
N PRO A 129 3.08 -26.91 9.35
CA PRO A 129 4.22 -27.29 8.49
C PRO A 129 5.59 -27.31 9.19
N TYR A 130 5.70 -26.68 10.36
CA TYR A 130 6.93 -26.55 11.15
C TYR A 130 6.95 -27.47 12.38
N ALA A 131 6.09 -28.48 12.42
CA ALA A 131 5.94 -29.35 13.60
C ALA A 131 7.18 -30.20 13.87
N LEU A 132 7.83 -30.73 12.81
CA LEU A 132 9.01 -31.58 12.95
C LEU A 132 10.25 -30.71 13.06
N LYS A 133 10.76 -30.49 14.27
CA LYS A 133 11.93 -29.64 14.52
C LYS A 133 13.22 -30.45 14.56
N GLU A 134 13.14 -31.69 15.01
CA GLU A 134 14.28 -32.59 15.13
C GLU A 134 14.30 -33.62 14.00
N ARG A 135 15.50 -33.93 13.50
CA ARG A 135 15.66 -34.92 12.42
C ARG A 135 15.19 -36.31 12.85
N GLN A 136 15.41 -36.67 14.11
CA GLN A 136 15.05 -37.98 14.66
C GLN A 136 13.53 -38.20 14.66
N GLU A 137 12.74 -37.18 14.98
CA GLU A 137 11.27 -37.23 14.94
C GLU A 137 10.77 -37.49 13.51
N ALA A 138 11.36 -36.78 12.54
CA ALA A 138 11.02 -36.97 11.14
C ALA A 138 11.38 -38.39 10.64
N GLU A 139 12.54 -38.91 11.01
CA GLU A 139 12.98 -40.26 10.63
C GLU A 139 12.15 -41.36 11.30
N GLN A 140 11.72 -41.18 12.54
CA GLN A 140 10.80 -42.09 13.23
C GLN A 140 9.45 -42.14 12.51
N LEU A 141 8.88 -40.97 12.18
CA LEU A 141 7.61 -40.89 11.47
C LEU A 141 7.69 -41.54 10.08
N VAL A 142 8.80 -41.35 9.35
CA VAL A 142 9.03 -42.04 8.07
C VAL A 142 9.11 -43.56 8.25
N LYS A 143 9.76 -44.06 9.32
CA LYS A 143 9.83 -45.51 9.62
C LYS A 143 8.49 -46.11 9.98
N GLU A 144 7.59 -45.34 10.58
CA GLU A 144 6.22 -45.79 10.88
C GLU A 144 5.37 -45.81 9.61
N LEU A 145 5.41 -44.73 8.82
CA LEU A 145 4.64 -44.60 7.59
C LEU A 145 5.07 -45.60 6.51
N SER A 146 6.37 -45.94 6.42
CA SER A 146 6.87 -46.90 5.42
C SER A 146 6.40 -48.34 5.63
N LYS A 147 5.90 -48.67 6.83
CA LYS A 147 5.31 -49.99 7.13
C LYS A 147 3.87 -50.12 6.61
N GLN A 148 3.23 -49.00 6.28
CA GLN A 148 1.83 -48.96 5.87
C GLN A 148 1.72 -48.78 4.36
N LYS A 149 0.68 -49.38 3.77
CA LYS A 149 0.30 -49.10 2.38
C LYS A 149 -0.63 -47.90 2.35
N GLY A 150 -0.33 -46.90 1.52
CA GLY A 150 -1.23 -45.78 1.27
C GLY A 150 -2.37 -46.19 0.34
N LEU A 151 -3.54 -45.57 0.51
CA LEU A 151 -4.69 -45.70 -0.38
C LEU A 151 -4.96 -44.34 -1.02
N VAL A 152 -5.12 -44.30 -2.34
CA VAL A 152 -5.45 -43.08 -3.07
C VAL A 152 -6.94 -42.80 -2.84
N THR A 153 -7.27 -41.70 -2.17
CA THR A 153 -8.66 -41.36 -1.83
C THR A 153 -9.32 -40.45 -2.86
N ASP A 154 -8.55 -39.57 -3.50
CA ASP A 154 -9.01 -38.64 -4.55
C ASP A 154 -7.87 -38.38 -5.55
N ILE A 155 -8.21 -38.17 -6.82
CA ILE A 155 -7.30 -37.78 -7.93
C ILE A 155 -7.85 -36.52 -8.59
#